data_AF-A0A1L8ZDS7-F1
#
_entry.id   AF-A0A1L8ZDS7-F1
#
_cell.length_a   1.000
_cell.length_b   1.000
_cell.length_c   1.000
_cell.angle_alpha   90.00
_cell.angle_beta   90.00
_cell.angle_gamma   90.00
#
_symmetry.space_group_name_H-M   'P 1'
#
loop_
_entity.id
_entity.type
_entity.pdbx_description
1 polymer ?
#
loop_
_entity_poly.entity_id
_entity_poly.type
_entity_poly.pdbx_seq_one_letter_code
_entity_poly.pdbx_strand_id
1 'polypeptide(L)'
;MIDINDLNQIKDTFSRILDLSLISILVYYIYKNVINSYSTNLLKGMLIIISIGIISYYLNLYTISWLLNYIANILPIAIVILFNQEIKKIIMQIGNFNLAFKLSNKKEETLKVISEILKAVKHLSENKSGSLICI
;
A
#
# COMPACT_ATOMS: atom_id res chain seq x y z
N MET A 1 21.81 -51.96 23.89
CA MET A 1 22.04 -50.61 24.41
C MET A 1 21.53 -49.70 23.30
N ILE A 2 20.34 -49.11 23.47
CA ILE A 2 19.72 -48.26 22.44
C ILE A 2 20.36 -46.89 22.60
N ASP A 3 21.08 -46.45 21.57
CA ASP A 3 21.91 -45.26 21.62
C ASP A 3 21.06 -43.98 21.73
N ILE A 4 21.53 -43.06 22.56
CA ILE A 4 20.91 -41.77 22.87
C ILE A 4 20.79 -40.90 21.59
N ASN A 5 21.55 -41.23 20.54
CA ASN A 5 21.51 -40.58 19.23
C ASN A 5 20.24 -40.87 18.41
N ASP A 6 19.64 -42.06 18.55
CA ASP A 6 18.42 -42.40 17.78
C ASP A 6 17.21 -41.61 18.29
N LEU A 7 17.15 -41.34 19.60
CA LEU A 7 16.08 -40.52 20.19
C LEU A 7 16.14 -39.06 19.71
N ASN A 8 17.35 -38.53 19.51
CA ASN A 8 17.54 -37.17 19.00
C ASN A 8 17.19 -37.07 17.51
N GLN A 9 17.52 -38.07 16.69
CA GLN A 9 17.12 -38.08 15.26
C GLN A 9 15.60 -38.13 15.06
N ILE A 10 14.88 -38.91 15.90
CA ILE A 10 13.42 -38.99 15.83
C ILE A 10 12.78 -37.66 16.26
N LYS A 11 13.30 -37.03 17.32
CA LYS A 11 12.83 -35.73 17.80
C LYS A 11 13.07 -34.63 16.76
N ASP A 12 14.21 -34.65 16.09
CA ASP A 12 14.58 -33.67 15.07
C ASP A 12 13.75 -33.85 13.79
N THR A 13 13.47 -35.10 13.40
CA THR A 13 12.59 -35.41 12.26
C THR A 13 11.14 -35.01 12.54
N PHE A 14 10.63 -35.26 13.75
CA PHE A 14 9.30 -34.82 14.16
C PHE A 14 9.19 -33.29 14.17
N SER A 15 10.20 -32.60 14.68
CA SER A 15 10.25 -31.13 14.65
C SER A 15 10.26 -30.61 13.20
N ARG A 16 11.02 -31.23 12.30
CA ARG A 16 11.04 -30.87 10.87
C ARG A 16 9.71 -31.07 10.16
N ILE A 17 8.99 -32.16 10.47
CA ILE A 17 7.66 -32.42 9.92
C ILE A 17 6.66 -31.40 10.46
N LEU A 18 6.75 -31.09 11.76
CA LEU A 18 5.93 -30.06 12.39
C LEU A 18 6.18 -28.68 11.73
N ASP A 19 7.44 -28.29 11.56
CA ASP A 19 7.87 -27.07 10.86
C ASP A 19 7.24 -26.98 9.47
N LEU A 20 7.33 -28.06 8.68
CA LEU A 20 6.85 -28.11 7.30
C LEU A 20 5.31 -28.02 7.22
N SER A 21 4.61 -28.66 8.16
CA SER A 21 3.15 -28.58 8.26
C SER A 21 2.70 -27.16 8.64
N LEU A 22 3.39 -26.54 9.61
CA LEU A 22 3.10 -25.20 10.09
C LEU A 22 3.29 -24.14 9.00
N ILE A 23 4.41 -24.18 8.26
CA ILE A 23 4.64 -23.27 7.11
C ILE A 23 3.56 -23.47 6.03
N SER A 24 3.16 -24.70 5.73
CA SER A 24 2.16 -24.97 4.68
C SER A 24 0.79 -24.37 5.03
N ILE A 25 0.32 -24.58 6.26
CA ILE A 25 -0.94 -24.02 6.75
C ILE A 25 -0.89 -22.48 6.71
N LEU A 26 0.24 -21.92 7.15
CA LEU A 26 0.45 -20.49 7.22
C LEU A 26 0.45 -19.84 5.83
N VAL A 27 1.20 -20.39 4.87
CA VAL A 27 1.22 -19.92 3.47
C VAL A 27 -0.18 -19.97 2.86
N TYR A 28 -0.94 -21.03 3.12
CA TYR A 28 -2.32 -21.14 2.65
C TYR A 28 -3.21 -20.02 3.20
N TYR A 29 -3.11 -19.71 4.50
CA TYR A 29 -3.85 -18.60 5.10
C TYR A 29 -3.43 -17.24 4.53
N ILE A 30 -2.14 -17.01 4.29
CA ILE A 30 -1.64 -15.78 3.66
C ILE A 30 -2.22 -15.63 2.25
N TYR A 31 -2.10 -16.69 1.44
CA TYR A 31 -2.59 -16.70 0.06
C TYR A 31 -4.08 -16.36 -0.01
N LYS A 32 -4.90 -16.96 0.85
CA LYS A 32 -6.34 -16.70 0.94
C LYS A 32 -6.67 -15.25 1.33
N ASN A 33 -5.89 -14.66 2.24
CA ASN A 33 -6.14 -13.28 2.72
C ASN A 33 -5.66 -12.21 1.72
N VAL A 34 -4.56 -12.45 1.00
CA VAL A 34 -3.96 -11.49 0.04
C VAL A 34 -4.85 -11.28 -1.19
N ILE A 35 -5.49 -12.35 -1.68
CA ILE A 35 -6.30 -12.32 -2.92
C ILE A 35 -7.53 -11.40 -2.85
N ASN A 36 -8.08 -11.15 -1.66
CA ASN A 36 -9.40 -10.53 -1.56
C ASN A 36 -9.42 -8.99 -1.47
N SER A 37 -8.28 -8.27 -1.42
CA SER A 37 -8.35 -6.79 -1.31
C SER A 37 -7.08 -6.05 -1.76
N TYR A 38 -7.06 -5.54 -3.00
CA TYR A 38 -5.90 -4.85 -3.56
C TYR A 38 -5.54 -3.51 -2.90
N SER A 39 -6.45 -2.84 -2.18
CA SER A 39 -6.22 -1.46 -1.69
C SER A 39 -5.98 -1.34 -0.18
N THR A 40 -6.26 -2.37 0.62
CA THR A 40 -6.05 -2.36 2.09
C THR A 40 -5.11 -3.47 2.58
N ASN A 41 -4.60 -4.33 1.68
CA ASN A 41 -3.85 -5.52 2.05
C ASN A 41 -2.35 -5.32 2.26
N LEU A 42 -1.76 -4.18 1.89
CA LEU A 42 -0.33 -3.93 2.14
C LEU A 42 -0.01 -3.92 3.66
N LEU A 43 -0.80 -3.17 4.43
CA LEU A 43 -0.66 -3.11 5.89
C LEU A 43 -0.93 -4.46 6.56
N LYS A 44 -1.98 -5.18 6.12
CA LYS A 44 -2.28 -6.53 6.63
C LYS A 44 -1.17 -7.52 6.30
N GLY A 45 -0.62 -7.47 5.09
CA GLY A 45 0.51 -8.31 4.66
C GLY A 45 1.77 -8.06 5.50
N MET A 46 2.10 -6.79 5.75
CA MET A 46 3.21 -6.42 6.64
C MET A 46 3.03 -6.96 8.06
N LEU A 47 1.85 -6.76 8.65
CA LEU A 47 1.54 -7.28 9.99
C LEU A 47 1.69 -8.80 10.07
N ILE A 48 1.19 -9.51 9.05
CA ILE A 48 1.28 -10.98 9.00
C ILE A 48 2.75 -11.43 8.95
N ILE A 49 3.57 -10.84 8.07
CA ILE A 49 5.01 -11.18 7.97
C ILE A 49 5.73 -10.98 9.31
N ILE A 50 5.43 -9.89 10.03
CA ILE A 50 6.02 -9.59 11.35
C ILE A 50 5.57 -10.63 12.39
N SER A 51 4.27 -10.96 12.45
CA SER A 51 3.76 -11.98 13.37
C SER A 51 4.40 -13.34 13.12
N ILE A 52 4.64 -13.69 11.86
CA ILE A 52 5.32 -14.93 11.46
C ILE A 52 6.77 -14.94 11.91
N GLY A 53 7.47 -13.80 11.78
CA GLY A 53 8.83 -13.66 12.29
C GLY A 53 8.94 -13.94 13.78
N ILE A 54 8.00 -13.41 14.56
CA ILE A 54 7.95 -13.61 16.01
C ILE A 54 7.70 -15.10 16.32
N ILE A 55 6.70 -15.72 15.67
CA ILE A 55 6.38 -17.14 15.87
C ILE A 55 7.56 -18.04 15.48
N SER A 56 8.22 -17.76 14.35
CA SER A 56 9.39 -18.52 13.90
C SER A 56 10.55 -18.45 14.88
N TYR A 57 10.76 -17.28 15.49
CA TYR A 57 11.80 -17.08 16.50
C TYR A 57 11.53 -17.89 17.77
N TYR A 58 10.26 -17.95 18.22
CA TYR A 58 9.89 -18.72 19.41
C TYR A 58 9.96 -20.24 19.22
N LEU A 59 9.67 -20.74 18.01
CA LEU A 59 9.66 -22.18 17.72
C LEU A 59 10.98 -22.70 17.11
N ASN A 60 12.01 -21.87 16.93
CA ASN A 60 13.30 -22.26 16.32
C ASN A 60 13.17 -22.90 14.92
N LEU A 61 12.18 -22.45 14.14
CA LEU A 61 11.84 -23.03 12.84
C LEU A 61 12.90 -22.65 11.80
N TYR A 62 13.78 -23.59 11.42
CA TYR A 62 14.92 -23.30 10.53
C TYR A 62 14.48 -22.82 9.14
N THR A 63 13.48 -23.49 8.56
CA THR A 63 13.00 -23.21 7.20
C THR A 63 12.28 -21.86 7.12
N ILE A 64 11.45 -21.54 8.11
CA ILE A 64 10.73 -20.26 8.15
C ILE A 64 11.72 -19.12 8.42
N SER A 65 12.67 -19.31 9.32
CA SER A 65 13.73 -18.32 9.57
C SER A 65 14.54 -18.05 8.29
N TRP A 66 14.90 -19.10 7.54
CA TRP A 66 15.59 -18.94 6.25
C TRP A 66 14.76 -18.17 5.23
N LEU A 67 13.46 -18.51 5.08
CA LEU A 67 12.53 -17.82 4.19
C LEU A 67 12.38 -16.34 4.57
N LEU A 68 12.18 -16.05 5.86
CA LEU A 68 12.04 -14.70 6.38
C LEU A 68 13.30 -13.87 6.17
N ASN A 69 14.48 -14.46 6.34
CA ASN A 69 15.75 -13.78 6.04
C ASN A 69 15.86 -13.44 4.56
N TYR A 70 15.44 -14.34 3.66
CA TYR A 70 15.40 -14.05 2.23
C TYR A 70 14.44 -12.89 1.91
N ILE A 71 13.22 -12.95 2.46
CA ILE A 71 12.22 -11.88 2.30
C ILE A 71 12.76 -10.57 2.86
N ALA A 72 13.32 -10.56 4.08
CA ALA A 72 13.84 -9.37 4.74
C ALA A 72 14.94 -8.67 3.94
N ASN A 73 15.77 -9.41 3.20
CA ASN A 73 16.78 -8.83 2.31
C ASN A 73 16.17 -8.11 1.10
N ILE A 74 15.10 -8.64 0.52
CA ILE A 74 14.41 -8.07 -0.66
C ILE A 74 13.34 -7.04 -0.27
N LEU A 75 12.80 -7.11 0.94
CA LEU A 75 11.67 -6.32 1.42
C LEU A 75 11.90 -4.80 1.32
N PRO A 76 13.06 -4.21 1.66
CA PRO A 76 13.30 -2.78 1.51
C PRO A 76 13.16 -2.30 0.06
N ILE A 77 13.71 -3.06 -0.89
CA ILE A 77 13.61 -2.77 -2.33
C ILE A 77 12.17 -2.90 -2.80
N ALA A 78 11.48 -3.97 -2.40
CA ALA A 78 10.08 -4.20 -2.73
C ALA A 78 9.18 -3.06 -2.21
N ILE A 79 9.40 -2.59 -0.98
CA ILE A 79 8.71 -1.44 -0.39
C ILE A 79 8.91 -0.20 -1.27
N VAL A 80 10.14 0.16 -1.62
CA VAL A 80 10.40 1.35 -2.45
C VAL A 80 9.67 1.26 -3.80
N ILE A 81 9.69 0.09 -4.44
CA ILE A 81 9.03 -0.12 -5.74
C ILE A 81 7.50 -0.04 -5.62
N LEU A 82 6.92 -0.72 -4.62
CA LEU A 82 5.46 -0.75 -4.41
C LEU A 82 4.91 0.61 -3.99
N PHE A 83 5.60 1.30 -3.09
CA PHE A 83 5.19 2.61 -2.56
C PHE A 83 5.63 3.78 -3.45
N ASN A 84 6.27 3.53 -4.59
CA ASN A 84 6.70 4.56 -5.53
C ASN A 84 5.53 5.52 -5.89
N GLN A 85 4.33 4.97 -6.10
CA GLN A 85 3.14 5.74 -6.45
C GLN A 85 2.57 6.57 -5.27
N GLU A 86 2.71 6.11 -4.03
CA GLU A 86 2.16 6.77 -2.84
C GLU A 86 3.06 7.90 -2.34
N ILE A 87 4.38 7.67 -2.27
CA ILE A 87 5.36 8.69 -1.88
C ILE A 87 5.25 9.90 -2.82
N LYS A 88 5.16 9.65 -4.13
CA LYS A 88 4.92 10.70 -5.13
C LYS A 88 3.66 11.50 -4.83
N LYS A 89 2.54 10.83 -4.50
CA LYS A 89 1.26 11.49 -4.18
C LYS A 89 1.35 12.38 -2.93
N ILE A 90 2.00 11.90 -1.89
CA ILE A 90 2.18 12.67 -0.64
C ILE A 90 3.05 13.90 -0.88
N ILE A 91 4.17 13.75 -1.60
CA ILE A 91 5.05 14.87 -1.96
C ILE A 91 4.28 15.90 -2.83
N MET A 92 3.47 15.43 -3.78
CA MET A 92 2.63 16.32 -4.60
C MET A 92 1.60 17.08 -3.75
N GLN A 93 1.01 16.44 -2.74
CA GLN A 93 0.08 17.11 -1.82
C GLN A 93 0.78 18.15 -0.94
N ILE A 94 1.97 17.82 -0.39
CA ILE A 94 2.75 18.73 0.44
C ILE A 94 3.28 19.92 -0.39
N GLY A 95 3.73 19.68 -1.62
CA GLY A 95 4.23 20.71 -2.53
C GLY A 95 3.16 21.68 -3.05
N ASN A 96 1.88 21.31 -2.94
CA ASN A 96 0.76 22.17 -3.35
C ASN A 96 0.39 23.26 -2.32
N PHE A 97 1.07 23.33 -1.17
CA PHE A 97 0.73 24.28 -0.11
C PHE A 97 0.90 25.76 -0.54
N ASN A 98 1.86 26.07 -1.42
CA ASN A 98 2.04 27.42 -1.97
C ASN A 98 1.00 27.81 -3.05
N LEU A 99 0.29 26.84 -3.63
CA LEU A 99 -0.78 27.11 -4.59
C LEU A 99 -2.09 27.49 -3.89
N ALA A 100 -2.32 27.04 -2.65
CA ALA A 100 -3.48 27.42 -1.86
C ALA A 100 -3.55 28.94 -1.58
N PHE A 101 -2.40 29.59 -1.36
CA PHE A 101 -2.33 31.04 -1.16
C PHE A 101 -2.57 31.84 -2.46
N LYS A 102 -2.12 31.31 -3.61
CA LYS A 102 -2.44 31.87 -4.94
C LYS A 102 -3.91 31.63 -5.35
N LEU A 103 -4.55 30.57 -4.86
CA LEU A 103 -5.96 30.27 -5.11
C LEU A 103 -6.91 31.32 -4.50
N SER A 104 -6.53 31.99 -3.40
CA SER A 104 -7.34 33.05 -2.81
C SER A 104 -7.54 34.22 -3.78
N ASN A 105 -6.46 34.69 -4.44
CA ASN A 105 -6.55 35.72 -5.48
C ASN A 105 -7.23 35.20 -6.75
N LYS A 106 -6.99 33.94 -7.12
CA LYS A 106 -7.60 33.33 -8.30
C LYS A 106 -9.12 33.22 -8.19
N LYS A 107 -9.66 33.03 -6.98
CA LYS A 107 -11.11 33.00 -6.74
C LYS A 107 -11.74 34.36 -7.03
N GLU A 108 -11.09 35.45 -6.63
CA GLU A 108 -11.56 36.81 -6.91
C GLU A 108 -11.47 37.16 -8.41
N GLU A 109 -10.38 36.78 -9.09
CA GLU A 109 -10.26 36.91 -10.55
C GLU A 109 -11.30 36.08 -11.30
N THR A 110 -11.57 34.85 -10.86
CA THR A 110 -12.59 33.98 -11.48
C THR A 110 -13.99 34.60 -11.33
N LEU A 111 -14.31 35.16 -10.15
CA LEU A 111 -15.58 35.85 -9.93
C LEU A 111 -15.71 37.11 -10.79
N LYS A 112 -14.62 37.84 -11.04
CA LYS A 112 -14.60 38.97 -11.99
C LYS A 112 -14.84 38.52 -13.44
N VAL A 113 -14.21 37.43 -13.88
CA VAL A 113 -14.44 36.88 -15.23
C VAL A 113 -15.90 36.43 -15.41
N ILE A 114 -16.46 35.74 -14.41
CA ILE A 114 -17.87 35.31 -14.44
C ILE A 114 -18.81 36.52 -14.50
N SER A 115 -18.53 37.59 -13.74
CA SER A 115 -19.41 38.78 -13.73
C SER A 115 -19.38 39.53 -15.07
N GLU A 116 -18.23 39.61 -15.73
CA GLU A 116 -18.11 40.20 -17.07
C GLU A 116 -18.80 39.34 -18.14
N ILE A 117 -18.70 38.01 -18.05
CA ILE A 117 -19.46 37.10 -18.94
C ILE A 117 -20.97 37.31 -18.76
N LEU A 118 -21.46 37.41 -17.52
CA LEU A 118 -22.88 37.66 -17.23
C LEU A 118 -23.36 38.99 -17.79
N LYS A 119 -22.56 40.06 -17.68
CA LYS A 119 -22.87 41.37 -18.29
C LYS A 119 -22.96 41.28 -19.81
N ALA A 120 -21.99 40.60 -20.44
CA ALA A 120 -21.98 40.41 -21.89
C ALA A 120 -23.21 39.61 -22.37
N VAL A 121 -23.56 38.51 -21.67
CA VAL A 121 -24.75 37.70 -21.99
C VAL A 121 -26.03 38.53 -21.83
N LYS A 122 -26.13 39.36 -20.77
CA LYS A 122 -27.29 40.24 -20.57
C LYS A 122 -27.44 41.25 -21.71
N HIS A 123 -26.34 41.89 -22.12
CA HIS A 123 -26.33 42.81 -23.26
C HIS A 123 -26.73 42.14 -24.58
N LEU A 124 -26.24 40.91 -24.82
CA LEU A 124 -26.60 40.13 -26.01
C LEU A 124 -28.09 39.75 -26.01
N SER A 125 -28.64 39.39 -24.84
CA SER A 125 -30.06 39.10 -24.68
C SER A 125 -30.95 40.32 -24.93
N GLU A 126 -30.59 41.48 -24.39
CA GLU A 126 -31.34 42.74 -24.59
C GLU A 126 -31.35 43.16 -26.05
N ASN A 127 -30.22 42.97 -26.75
CA ASN A 127 -30.08 43.28 -28.17
C ASN A 127 -30.58 42.16 -29.10
N LYS A 128 -31.09 41.04 -28.55
CA LYS A 128 -31.55 39.85 -29.30
C LYS A 128 -30.49 39.27 -30.26
N SER A 129 -29.22 39.38 -29.90
CA SER A 129 -28.11 38.77 -30.65
C SER A 129 -27.84 37.36 -30.14
N GLY A 130 -27.97 36.37 -31.02
CA GLY A 130 -27.59 34.98 -30.73
C GLY A 130 -26.07 34.83 -30.59
N SER A 131 -25.62 34.07 -29.59
CA SER A 131 -24.20 33.80 -29.35
C SER A 131 -24.00 32.36 -28.85
N LEU A 132 -22.82 31.80 -29.13
CA LEU A 132 -22.37 30.49 -28.65
C LEU A 132 -21.13 30.71 -27.78
N ILE A 133 -21.19 30.28 -26.52
CA ILE A 133 -20.08 30.40 -25.57
C ILE A 133 -19.59 28.99 -25.25
N CYS A 134 -18.29 28.74 -25.46
CA CYS A 134 -17.61 27.50 -25.08
C CYS A 134 -16.68 27.79 -23.89
N ILE A 135 -16.80 27.01 -22.81
CA ILE A 135 -16.11 27.20 -21.52
C ILE A 135 -15.20 26.01 -21.26
#